data_AF-A0AA38AW21-F1
#
_entry.id   AF-A0AA38AW21-F1
#
_cell.length_a   1.000
_cell.length_b   1.000
_cell.length_c   1.000
_cell.angle_alpha   90.00
_cell.angle_beta   90.00
_cell.angle_gamma   90.00
#
_symmetry.space_group_name_H-M   'P 1'
#
loop_
_entity.id
_entity.type
_entity.pdbx_description
1 polymer ?
#
loop_
_entity_poly.entity_id
_entity_poly.type
_entity_poly.pdbx_seq_one_letter_code
_entity_poly.pdbx_strand_id
1 'polypeptide(L)'
;MKKLLAAATTVITLCATGGIAAADQPSPGGSQGDGPTPIGTPGRGYALGGAHVLGIPYDEYIRRTGADWFPGLNRQIVDYPAGQVQGHTLERLFPGIGKLEDNFPGLGIDGPSIGESVDEGEGNVIRAVQEGGPGTAIGLSEGAMVLNAVQNRLATDPNAPPPDQLSFATYGDPISPHAFGAGFLAQNFPVGSVVPALDYQMPPQVDSQYDSYRFVSAYDSIADWPDRQDNWMSLLNAVVGLATGHTAVAFTNPSMVPPQNIRTTINSRGAKTTSYLIPEQHLPLVLPFKYAGVDEDTLNKLDAVLKPSVDAGYSRNDDPLTAPIEVDPVHGYDPAAVTAPATQAAFGGGTDPLSQLLAGAQYVLNHGPSAH
;
A
#
# COMPACT_ATOMS: atom_id res chain seq x y z
N MET A 1 -27.49 0.40 -1.20
CA MET A 1 -26.55 1.43 -1.68
C MET A 1 -25.19 1.32 -1.00
N LYS A 2 -24.91 1.87 0.20
CA LYS A 2 -23.54 1.88 0.79
C LYS A 2 -22.74 0.56 0.68
N LYS A 3 -23.31 -0.59 1.10
CA LYS A 3 -22.64 -1.90 0.98
C LYS A 3 -22.41 -2.39 -0.46
N LEU A 4 -23.28 -2.03 -1.40
CA LEU A 4 -23.12 -2.35 -2.83
C LEU A 4 -22.07 -1.46 -3.49
N LEU A 5 -22.03 -0.17 -3.11
CA LEU A 5 -20.98 0.75 -3.55
C LEU A 5 -19.63 0.28 -3.01
N ALA A 6 -19.53 -0.01 -1.71
CA ALA A 6 -18.31 -0.56 -1.12
C ALA A 6 -17.84 -1.85 -1.83
N ALA A 7 -18.74 -2.82 -2.08
CA ALA A 7 -18.38 -4.05 -2.80
C ALA A 7 -17.95 -3.81 -4.27
N ALA A 8 -18.61 -2.91 -4.99
CA ALA A 8 -18.21 -2.54 -6.35
C ALA A 8 -16.85 -1.81 -6.37
N THR A 9 -16.63 -0.89 -5.42
CA THR A 9 -15.34 -0.24 -5.22
C THR A 9 -14.27 -1.26 -4.83
N THR A 10 -14.53 -2.23 -3.95
CA THR A 10 -13.59 -3.32 -3.63
C THR A 10 -13.11 -4.03 -4.90
N VAL A 11 -14.02 -4.38 -5.82
CA VAL A 11 -13.66 -5.02 -7.09
C VAL A 11 -12.84 -4.08 -7.99
N ILE A 12 -13.22 -2.80 -8.11
CA ILE A 12 -12.49 -1.83 -8.93
C ILE A 12 -11.07 -1.57 -8.39
N THR A 13 -10.93 -1.40 -7.07
CA THR A 13 -9.65 -1.06 -6.42
C THR A 13 -8.69 -2.26 -6.33
N LEU A 14 -9.15 -3.50 -6.48
CA LEU A 14 -8.28 -4.68 -6.44
C LEU A 14 -7.82 -5.13 -7.84
N CYS A 15 -8.70 -5.01 -8.85
CA CYS A 15 -8.40 -5.50 -10.20
C CYS A 15 -7.41 -4.64 -11.01
N ALA A 16 -7.02 -3.44 -10.55
CA ALA A 16 -6.15 -2.55 -11.31
C ALA A 16 -4.63 -2.72 -11.04
N THR A 17 -4.20 -3.81 -10.39
CA THR A 17 -2.81 -4.05 -9.95
C THR A 17 -1.87 -4.62 -11.03
N GLY A 18 -2.19 -4.45 -12.32
CA GLY A 18 -1.39 -4.95 -13.45
C GLY A 18 -0.72 -3.84 -14.26
N GLY A 19 0.56 -3.55 -14.00
CA GLY A 19 1.37 -2.57 -14.74
C GLY A 19 2.79 -3.06 -15.04
N ILE A 20 3.17 -3.06 -16.33
CA ILE A 20 4.46 -3.55 -16.85
C ILE A 20 5.31 -2.37 -17.35
N ALA A 21 6.53 -2.21 -16.82
CA ALA A 21 7.23 -0.91 -16.80
C ALA A 21 8.69 -0.89 -17.31
N ALA A 22 9.11 0.25 -17.86
CA ALA A 22 10.42 0.90 -17.76
C ALA A 22 10.44 2.31 -18.41
N ALA A 23 11.53 3.05 -18.15
CA ALA A 23 11.98 4.19 -18.96
C ALA A 23 13.52 4.20 -19.03
N ASP A 24 14.09 5.02 -19.92
CA ASP A 24 15.50 5.02 -20.34
C ASP A 24 16.22 6.35 -19.95
N GLN A 25 17.56 6.34 -19.96
CA GLN A 25 18.51 7.45 -19.74
C GLN A 25 18.77 7.89 -18.26
N PRO A 26 19.95 8.52 -17.97
CA PRO A 26 20.78 8.09 -16.84
C PRO A 26 20.63 8.86 -15.52
N SER A 27 21.00 8.19 -14.43
CA SER A 27 20.98 8.68 -13.06
C SER A 27 21.91 9.90 -12.80
N PRO A 28 21.41 10.96 -12.15
CA PRO A 28 22.25 11.86 -11.36
C PRO A 28 22.79 11.12 -10.13
N GLY A 29 24.09 11.23 -9.86
CA GLY A 29 24.71 10.55 -8.72
C GLY A 29 24.21 11.09 -7.38
N GLY A 30 23.57 10.23 -6.57
CA GLY A 30 23.14 10.57 -5.22
C GLY A 30 24.32 10.81 -4.28
N SER A 31 24.39 11.99 -3.68
CA SER A 31 25.34 12.30 -2.62
C SER A 31 24.97 11.55 -1.34
N GLN A 32 25.94 10.85 -0.74
CA GLN A 32 25.79 10.33 0.63
C GLN A 32 25.74 11.51 1.62
N GLY A 33 24.53 11.89 2.04
CA GLY A 33 24.30 12.71 3.21
C GLY A 33 24.20 11.84 4.47
N ASP A 34 24.53 12.40 5.63
CA ASP A 34 24.43 11.73 6.93
C ASP A 34 22.99 11.24 7.17
N GLY A 35 22.78 9.93 7.06
CA GLY A 35 21.46 9.32 7.12
C GLY A 35 20.80 9.44 8.50
N PRO A 36 19.46 9.48 8.57
CA PRO A 36 18.76 9.47 9.85
C PRO A 36 19.07 8.18 10.63
N THR A 37 18.99 8.25 11.96
CA THR A 37 19.15 7.11 12.86
C THR A 37 18.27 5.93 12.40
N PRO A 38 18.81 4.71 12.25
CA PRO A 38 18.02 3.55 11.87
C PRO A 38 16.81 3.37 12.79
N ILE A 39 15.62 3.31 12.19
CA ILE A 39 14.37 2.98 12.87
C ILE A 39 14.15 1.46 12.90
N GLY A 40 13.22 0.99 13.73
CA GLY A 40 12.95 -0.43 13.89
C GLY A 40 13.93 -1.16 14.80
N THR A 41 13.75 -2.47 14.86
CA THR A 41 14.55 -3.39 15.67
C THR A 41 15.65 -3.97 14.79
N PRO A 42 16.94 -3.80 15.15
CA PRO A 42 18.03 -4.32 14.34
C PRO A 42 18.05 -5.85 14.34
N GLY A 43 18.63 -6.43 13.29
CA GLY A 43 18.74 -7.88 13.13
C GLY A 43 18.11 -8.33 11.82
N ARG A 44 17.09 -9.17 11.90
CA ARG A 44 16.36 -9.69 10.72
C ARG A 44 15.43 -8.64 10.12
N GLY A 45 15.22 -8.71 8.81
CA GLY A 45 14.10 -8.07 8.12
C GLY A 45 13.15 -9.16 7.62
N TYR A 46 12.01 -9.35 8.27
CA TYR A 46 11.00 -10.35 7.86
C TYR A 46 10.07 -9.73 6.82
N ALA A 47 10.44 -9.80 5.55
CA ALA A 47 9.77 -9.05 4.49
C ALA A 47 8.72 -9.90 3.77
N LEU A 48 7.54 -9.31 3.57
CA LEU A 48 6.41 -9.85 2.81
C LEU A 48 6.04 -8.87 1.70
N GLY A 49 5.67 -9.44 0.55
CA GLY A 49 5.12 -8.65 -0.55
C GLY A 49 3.67 -8.27 -0.31
N GLY A 50 3.13 -7.53 -1.28
CA GLY A 50 1.69 -7.53 -1.52
C GLY A 50 1.35 -8.52 -2.63
N ALA A 51 0.25 -8.30 -3.31
CA ALA A 51 -0.16 -9.08 -4.48
C ALA A 51 0.94 -9.23 -5.57
N HIS A 52 1.01 -10.40 -6.24
CA HIS A 52 1.94 -10.76 -7.32
C HIS A 52 1.80 -9.90 -8.61
N VAL A 53 2.41 -8.71 -8.66
CA VAL A 53 2.41 -7.89 -9.89
C VAL A 53 3.05 -8.63 -11.07
N LEU A 54 2.26 -8.89 -12.11
CA LEU A 54 2.66 -9.66 -13.30
C LEU A 54 3.94 -9.11 -13.94
N GLY A 55 4.92 -10.00 -14.10
CA GLY A 55 6.23 -9.74 -14.72
C GLY A 55 7.35 -9.46 -13.72
N ILE A 56 7.07 -8.92 -12.53
CA ILE A 56 8.13 -8.56 -11.57
C ILE A 56 8.68 -9.85 -10.92
N PRO A 57 10.01 -10.05 -10.81
CA PRO A 57 10.60 -11.02 -9.91
C PRO A 57 10.25 -10.64 -8.45
N TYR A 58 9.18 -11.25 -7.96
CA TYR A 58 8.52 -10.93 -6.70
C TYR A 58 9.48 -10.88 -5.51
N ASP A 59 10.43 -11.81 -5.46
CA ASP A 59 11.54 -11.84 -4.51
C ASP A 59 12.33 -10.53 -4.39
N GLU A 60 12.66 -9.89 -5.51
CA GLU A 60 13.50 -8.68 -5.52
C GLU A 60 12.70 -7.45 -5.09
N TYR A 61 11.43 -7.42 -5.48
CA TYR A 61 10.46 -6.45 -5.00
C TYR A 61 10.36 -6.50 -3.46
N ILE A 62 10.15 -7.70 -2.88
CA ILE A 62 10.10 -7.89 -1.42
C ILE A 62 11.42 -7.47 -0.76
N ARG A 63 12.57 -7.87 -1.32
CA ARG A 63 13.88 -7.48 -0.78
C ARG A 63 14.07 -5.97 -0.77
N ARG A 64 13.52 -5.22 -1.73
CA ARG A 64 13.62 -3.76 -1.79
C ARG A 64 12.57 -3.00 -0.95
N THR A 65 11.44 -3.60 -0.58
CA THR A 65 10.40 -2.98 0.27
C THR A 65 10.98 -2.39 1.57
N GLY A 66 10.95 -1.06 1.70
CA GLY A 66 11.46 -0.35 2.87
C GLY A 66 12.99 -0.39 3.05
N ALA A 67 13.77 -0.69 2.00
CA ALA A 67 15.23 -0.81 2.12
C ALA A 67 15.91 0.48 2.64
N ASP A 68 15.48 1.64 2.14
CA ASP A 68 16.02 2.95 2.52
C ASP A 68 15.49 3.45 3.87
N TRP A 69 14.36 2.88 4.34
CA TRP A 69 13.78 3.15 5.66
C TRP A 69 14.44 2.32 6.77
N PHE A 70 14.84 1.08 6.46
CA PHE A 70 15.42 0.12 7.40
C PHE A 70 16.79 -0.39 6.89
N PRO A 71 17.81 0.49 6.81
CA PRO A 71 19.13 0.11 6.34
C PRO A 71 19.81 -0.88 7.29
N GLY A 72 20.51 -1.87 6.73
CA GLY A 72 21.32 -2.82 7.49
C GLY A 72 20.59 -4.05 8.05
N LEU A 73 19.28 -4.20 7.82
CA LEU A 73 18.58 -5.44 8.18
C LEU A 73 19.04 -6.63 7.33
N ASN A 74 19.21 -7.79 7.97
CA ASN A 74 19.41 -9.08 7.31
C ASN A 74 18.06 -9.58 6.77
N ARG A 75 17.73 -9.10 5.56
CA ARG A 75 16.44 -9.32 4.90
C ARG A 75 16.25 -10.77 4.48
N GLN A 76 15.13 -11.35 4.92
CA GLN A 76 14.59 -12.61 4.42
C GLN A 76 13.20 -12.35 3.84
N ILE A 77 12.87 -13.08 2.78
CA ILE A 77 11.49 -13.20 2.32
C ILE A 77 10.79 -14.18 3.28
N VAL A 78 9.56 -13.88 3.66
CA VAL A 78 8.67 -14.85 4.30
C VAL A 78 7.61 -15.21 3.28
N ASP A 79 7.74 -16.42 2.71
CA ASP A 79 6.82 -16.91 1.69
C ASP A 79 5.42 -17.14 2.28
N TYR A 80 4.41 -16.73 1.53
CA TYR A 80 2.99 -16.95 1.79
C TYR A 80 2.23 -16.84 0.45
N PRO A 81 0.96 -17.27 0.36
CA PRO A 81 0.29 -17.41 -0.93
C PRO A 81 0.08 -16.11 -1.74
N ALA A 82 0.03 -14.95 -1.08
CA ALA A 82 -0.24 -13.64 -1.68
C ALA A 82 -1.47 -13.67 -2.62
N GLY A 83 -2.64 -13.90 -2.02
CA GLY A 83 -3.92 -14.28 -2.64
C GLY A 83 -4.56 -13.20 -3.52
N GLN A 84 -3.87 -12.80 -4.58
CA GLN A 84 -4.29 -11.74 -5.49
C GLN A 84 -5.53 -12.11 -6.31
N VAL A 85 -5.74 -13.40 -6.61
CA VAL A 85 -6.76 -13.81 -7.58
C VAL A 85 -7.71 -14.83 -6.96
N GLN A 86 -8.96 -14.38 -6.87
CA GLN A 86 -9.96 -14.80 -5.90
C GLN A 86 -10.99 -15.76 -6.52
N GLY A 87 -10.61 -16.64 -7.45
CA GLY A 87 -11.59 -17.22 -8.37
C GLY A 87 -12.66 -18.08 -7.70
N HIS A 88 -12.38 -18.74 -6.57
CA HIS A 88 -13.44 -19.44 -5.85
C HIS A 88 -14.39 -18.48 -5.09
N THR A 89 -13.90 -17.31 -4.66
CA THR A 89 -14.71 -16.26 -4.00
C THR A 89 -15.50 -15.45 -5.03
N LEU A 90 -14.89 -15.17 -6.19
CA LEU A 90 -15.54 -14.58 -7.35
C LEU A 90 -16.52 -15.56 -8.00
N GLU A 91 -16.29 -16.88 -8.00
CA GLU A 91 -17.27 -17.90 -8.45
C GLU A 91 -18.50 -17.93 -7.53
N ARG A 92 -18.31 -17.74 -6.20
CA ARG A 92 -19.43 -17.59 -5.25
C ARG A 92 -20.26 -16.32 -5.51
N LEU A 93 -19.67 -15.26 -6.07
CA LEU A 93 -20.35 -14.00 -6.39
C LEU A 93 -20.86 -13.92 -7.84
N PHE A 94 -20.18 -14.58 -8.77
CA PHE A 94 -20.34 -14.56 -10.22
C PHE A 94 -20.10 -15.97 -10.79
N PRO A 95 -21.09 -16.88 -10.73
CA PRO A 95 -20.92 -18.27 -11.17
C PRO A 95 -20.52 -18.39 -12.66
N GLY A 96 -19.48 -19.18 -12.93
CA GLY A 96 -18.88 -19.41 -14.24
C GLY A 96 -17.54 -18.69 -14.48
N ILE A 97 -17.10 -17.82 -13.58
CA ILE A 97 -15.84 -17.05 -13.73
C ILE A 97 -14.59 -17.92 -13.54
N GLY A 98 -14.68 -19.02 -12.77
CA GLY A 98 -13.57 -19.99 -12.61
C GLY A 98 -13.08 -20.57 -13.95
N LYS A 99 -13.98 -20.67 -14.95
CA LYS A 99 -13.69 -21.21 -16.29
C LYS A 99 -12.84 -20.28 -17.18
N LEU A 100 -12.42 -19.13 -16.66
CA LEU A 100 -11.43 -18.29 -17.34
C LEU A 100 -10.01 -18.87 -17.22
N GLU A 101 -9.69 -19.60 -16.14
CA GLU A 101 -8.41 -20.30 -15.99
C GLU A 101 -8.22 -21.38 -17.07
N ASP A 102 -9.29 -22.12 -17.41
CA ASP A 102 -9.32 -23.11 -18.52
C ASP A 102 -8.87 -22.51 -19.88
N ASN A 103 -9.05 -21.20 -20.06
CA ASN A 103 -8.75 -20.47 -21.29
C ASN A 103 -7.47 -19.61 -21.19
N PHE A 104 -7.01 -19.32 -19.97
CA PHE A 104 -5.87 -18.46 -19.66
C PHE A 104 -5.12 -19.01 -18.42
N PRO A 105 -4.40 -20.13 -18.54
CA PRO A 105 -3.68 -20.72 -17.41
C PRO A 105 -2.58 -19.79 -16.90
N GLY A 106 -2.52 -19.61 -15.59
CA GLY A 106 -1.63 -18.66 -14.92
C GLY A 106 -2.28 -17.31 -14.58
N LEU A 107 -3.60 -17.16 -14.76
CA LEU A 107 -4.33 -16.02 -14.18
C LEU A 107 -4.44 -16.14 -12.65
N GLY A 108 -4.32 -17.34 -12.09
CA GLY A 108 -4.34 -17.57 -10.63
C GLY A 108 -5.76 -17.67 -10.06
N ILE A 109 -6.78 -17.86 -10.90
CA ILE A 109 -8.19 -17.86 -10.51
C ILE A 109 -8.47 -19.02 -9.53
N ASP A 110 -7.82 -20.18 -9.64
CA ASP A 110 -7.94 -21.25 -8.64
C ASP A 110 -7.10 -21.05 -7.36
N GLY A 111 -6.65 -19.82 -7.07
CA GLY A 111 -5.86 -19.46 -5.89
C GLY A 111 -6.65 -19.40 -4.57
N PRO A 112 -5.94 -19.37 -3.42
CA PRO A 112 -6.54 -19.11 -2.11
C PRO A 112 -7.05 -17.67 -2.01
N SER A 113 -8.05 -17.49 -1.15
CA SER A 113 -8.60 -16.18 -0.81
C SER A 113 -7.60 -15.34 -0.02
N ILE A 114 -7.83 -14.03 0.08
CA ILE A 114 -7.04 -13.16 0.97
C ILE A 114 -7.20 -13.61 2.43
N GLY A 115 -8.37 -14.14 2.82
CA GLY A 115 -8.56 -14.79 4.13
C GLY A 115 -7.55 -15.91 4.38
N GLU A 116 -7.57 -16.95 3.53
CA GLU A 116 -6.68 -18.12 3.65
C GLU A 116 -5.19 -17.75 3.52
N SER A 117 -4.86 -16.81 2.63
CA SER A 117 -3.50 -16.31 2.42
C SER A 117 -2.97 -15.57 3.66
N VAL A 118 -3.81 -14.74 4.31
CA VAL A 118 -3.42 -14.05 5.55
C VAL A 118 -3.26 -15.03 6.70
N ASP A 119 -4.11 -16.04 6.83
CA ASP A 119 -4.01 -17.09 7.86
C ASP A 119 -2.71 -17.90 7.71
N GLU A 120 -2.32 -18.28 6.49
CA GLU A 120 -1.04 -18.96 6.24
C GLU A 120 0.16 -18.04 6.51
N GLY A 121 0.08 -16.79 6.04
CA GLY A 121 1.10 -15.76 6.27
C GLY A 121 1.35 -15.51 7.76
N GLU A 122 0.31 -15.46 8.60
CA GLU A 122 0.45 -15.29 10.05
C GLU A 122 1.35 -16.37 10.65
N GLY A 123 1.04 -17.65 10.35
CA GLY A 123 1.81 -18.79 10.82
C GLY A 123 3.26 -18.79 10.31
N ASN A 124 3.47 -18.39 9.06
CA ASN A 124 4.80 -18.33 8.46
C ASN A 124 5.67 -17.23 9.07
N VAL A 125 5.12 -16.04 9.33
CA VAL A 125 5.85 -14.94 10.00
C VAL A 125 6.18 -15.28 11.44
N ILE A 126 5.24 -15.85 12.21
CA ILE A 126 5.48 -16.22 13.61
C ILE A 126 6.62 -17.24 13.71
N ARG A 127 6.59 -18.29 12.86
CA ARG A 127 7.68 -19.27 12.77
C ARG A 127 9.00 -18.64 12.36
N ALA A 128 8.99 -17.78 11.34
CA ALA A 128 10.18 -17.06 10.89
C ALA A 128 10.81 -16.21 12.01
N VAL A 129 10.01 -15.50 12.82
CA VAL A 129 10.48 -14.72 13.98
C VAL A 129 11.06 -15.62 15.06
N GLN A 130 10.41 -16.75 15.36
CA GLN A 130 10.87 -17.73 16.37
C GLN A 130 12.21 -18.37 15.97
N GLU A 131 12.43 -18.66 14.69
CA GLU A 131 13.66 -19.26 14.16
C GLU A 131 14.77 -18.23 13.91
N GLY A 132 14.41 -17.02 13.48
CA GLY A 132 15.34 -15.97 13.04
C GLY A 132 15.80 -15.00 14.14
N GLY A 133 15.06 -14.88 15.25
CA GLY A 133 15.38 -13.98 16.36
C GLY A 133 14.96 -12.52 16.13
N PRO A 134 15.62 -11.55 16.81
CA PRO A 134 15.19 -10.15 16.78
C PRO A 134 15.24 -9.50 15.39
N GLY A 135 14.30 -8.58 15.12
CA GLY A 135 14.24 -7.86 13.85
C GLY A 135 12.97 -7.05 13.62
N THR A 136 12.83 -6.48 12.44
CA THR A 136 11.61 -5.79 11.99
C THR A 136 10.88 -6.63 10.96
N ALA A 137 9.57 -6.83 11.16
CA ALA A 137 8.69 -7.42 10.16
C ALA A 137 8.15 -6.32 9.23
N ILE A 138 8.21 -6.54 7.92
CA ILE A 138 7.95 -5.54 6.89
C ILE A 138 6.91 -6.09 5.91
N GLY A 139 5.78 -5.42 5.74
CA GLY A 139 4.66 -5.90 4.93
C GLY A 139 4.04 -4.79 4.10
N LEU A 140 3.70 -5.11 2.85
CA LEU A 140 3.10 -4.19 1.89
C LEU A 140 1.73 -4.71 1.47
N SER A 141 0.69 -3.86 1.49
CA SER A 141 -0.66 -4.21 1.04
C SER A 141 -1.20 -5.44 1.80
N GLU A 142 -1.46 -6.57 1.13
CA GLU A 142 -1.82 -7.83 1.78
C GLU A 142 -0.78 -8.31 2.82
N GLY A 143 0.52 -8.11 2.58
CA GLY A 143 1.56 -8.39 3.57
C GLY A 143 1.42 -7.54 4.84
N ALA A 144 0.83 -6.34 4.76
CA ALA A 144 0.46 -5.58 5.95
C ALA A 144 -0.72 -6.21 6.69
N MET A 145 -1.68 -6.84 6.00
CA MET A 145 -2.77 -7.59 6.64
C MET A 145 -2.23 -8.78 7.44
N VAL A 146 -1.24 -9.51 6.88
CA VAL A 146 -0.48 -10.54 7.61
C VAL A 146 0.17 -9.97 8.88
N LEU A 147 0.86 -8.83 8.79
CA LEU A 147 1.50 -8.22 9.96
C LEU A 147 0.51 -7.77 11.05
N ASN A 148 -0.71 -7.39 10.69
CA ASN A 148 -1.77 -7.10 11.66
C ASN A 148 -2.27 -8.38 12.33
N ALA A 149 -2.45 -9.47 11.59
CA ALA A 149 -2.80 -10.78 12.14
C ALA A 149 -1.74 -11.26 13.15
N VAL A 150 -0.45 -11.17 12.79
CA VAL A 150 0.69 -11.50 13.66
C VAL A 150 0.70 -10.64 14.93
N GLN A 151 0.49 -9.34 14.82
CA GLN A 151 0.42 -8.46 16.00
C GLN A 151 -0.76 -8.80 16.91
N ASN A 152 -1.94 -9.05 16.32
CA ASN A 152 -3.13 -9.45 17.07
C ASN A 152 -2.92 -10.77 17.83
N ARG A 153 -2.27 -11.74 17.18
CA ARG A 153 -1.91 -13.02 17.78
C ARG A 153 -0.92 -12.84 18.94
N LEU A 154 0.23 -12.22 18.67
CA LEU A 154 1.31 -12.03 19.64
C LEU A 154 0.91 -11.13 20.82
N ALA A 155 -0.05 -10.21 20.65
CA ALA A 155 -0.57 -9.40 21.76
C ALA A 155 -1.12 -10.26 22.92
N THR A 156 -1.55 -11.50 22.67
CA THR A 156 -2.12 -12.40 23.68
C THR A 156 -1.31 -13.67 23.93
N ASP A 157 -0.21 -13.90 23.20
CA ASP A 157 0.62 -15.10 23.35
C ASP A 157 1.58 -14.96 24.56
N PRO A 158 1.53 -15.85 25.57
CA PRO A 158 2.46 -15.82 26.69
C PRO A 158 3.92 -16.12 26.30
N ASN A 159 4.17 -16.63 25.09
CA ASN A 159 5.50 -16.88 24.53
C ASN A 159 5.90 -15.82 23.48
N ALA A 160 5.14 -14.73 23.36
CA ALA A 160 5.47 -13.65 22.44
C ALA A 160 6.88 -13.08 22.71
N PRO A 161 7.67 -12.76 21.67
CA PRO A 161 8.95 -12.08 21.85
C PRO A 161 8.86 -10.83 22.75
N PRO A 162 9.88 -10.53 23.55
CA PRO A 162 9.95 -9.28 24.32
C PRO A 162 9.72 -8.03 23.43
N PRO A 163 9.11 -6.96 23.97
CA PRO A 163 8.79 -5.73 23.22
C PRO A 163 9.94 -5.11 22.43
N ASP A 164 11.18 -5.27 22.90
CA ASP A 164 12.40 -4.74 22.27
C ASP A 164 13.00 -5.65 21.17
N GLN A 165 12.48 -6.87 21.02
CA GLN A 165 12.98 -7.85 20.04
C GLN A 165 12.21 -7.87 18.71
N LEU A 166 11.07 -7.20 18.61
CA LEU A 166 10.28 -7.16 17.37
C LEU A 166 9.64 -5.79 17.16
N SER A 167 9.59 -5.35 15.91
CA SER A 167 8.84 -4.18 15.47
C SER A 167 8.20 -4.43 14.10
N PHE A 168 7.22 -3.63 13.73
CA PHE A 168 6.42 -3.83 12.52
C PHE A 168 6.47 -2.60 11.63
N ALA A 169 6.58 -2.81 10.31
CA ALA A 169 6.54 -1.77 9.30
C ALA A 169 5.49 -2.13 8.26
N THR A 170 4.40 -1.36 8.19
CA THR A 170 3.34 -1.55 7.20
C THR A 170 3.37 -0.44 6.15
N TYR A 171 3.27 -0.85 4.88
CA TYR A 171 3.15 0.01 3.71
C TYR A 171 1.82 -0.27 3.04
N GLY A 172 1.03 0.75 2.69
CA GLY A 172 -0.23 0.54 1.98
C GLY A 172 -1.25 -0.32 2.76
N ASP A 173 -1.35 -0.16 4.08
CA ASP A 173 -2.19 -1.02 4.94
C ASP A 173 -3.71 -0.79 4.72
N PRO A 174 -4.48 -1.79 4.22
CA PRO A 174 -5.91 -1.64 3.95
C PRO A 174 -6.80 -1.62 5.20
N ILE A 175 -6.34 -2.19 6.32
CA ILE A 175 -7.18 -2.53 7.48
C ILE A 175 -6.85 -1.72 8.76
N SER A 176 -5.77 -0.95 8.75
CA SER A 176 -5.39 -0.09 9.86
C SER A 176 -5.90 1.36 9.75
N PRO A 177 -6.28 2.00 10.88
CA PRO A 177 -6.24 3.46 10.99
C PRO A 177 -4.79 3.97 11.06
N HIS A 178 -4.57 5.24 10.77
CA HIS A 178 -3.28 5.92 10.99
C HIS A 178 -3.52 7.35 11.46
N ALA A 179 -2.47 8.09 11.82
CA ALA A 179 -2.61 9.41 12.42
C ALA A 179 -3.17 10.51 11.48
N PHE A 180 -3.54 10.17 10.24
CA PHE A 180 -4.05 11.08 9.21
C PHE A 180 -5.33 10.59 8.52
N GLY A 181 -5.82 9.39 8.85
CA GLY A 181 -6.89 8.71 8.08
C GLY A 181 -7.01 7.23 8.45
N ALA A 182 -7.53 6.43 7.52
CA ALA A 182 -7.59 4.98 7.66
C ALA A 182 -7.69 4.29 6.29
N GLY A 183 -7.24 3.02 6.23
CA GLY A 183 -7.36 2.20 5.03
C GLY A 183 -8.82 1.93 4.62
N PHE A 184 -9.01 1.67 3.33
CA PHE A 184 -10.30 1.47 2.69
C PHE A 184 -11.14 0.37 3.36
N LEU A 185 -10.54 -0.77 3.71
CA LEU A 185 -11.29 -1.84 4.38
C LEU A 185 -11.67 -1.42 5.81
N ALA A 186 -10.76 -0.76 6.53
CA ALA A 186 -11.00 -0.26 7.88
C ALA A 186 -12.18 0.75 7.94
N GLN A 187 -12.31 1.62 6.93
CA GLN A 187 -13.41 2.59 6.85
C GLN A 187 -14.75 1.98 6.43
N ASN A 188 -14.73 0.97 5.55
CA ASN A 188 -15.95 0.48 4.88
C ASN A 188 -16.54 -0.80 5.48
N PHE A 189 -15.76 -1.58 6.23
CA PHE A 189 -16.17 -2.86 6.79
C PHE A 189 -15.95 -2.89 8.32
N PRO A 190 -17.02 -3.04 9.14
CA PRO A 190 -16.88 -3.11 10.58
C PRO A 190 -16.20 -4.40 11.03
N VAL A 191 -15.51 -4.33 12.18
CA VAL A 191 -14.92 -5.49 12.88
C VAL A 191 -15.91 -6.66 12.97
N GLY A 192 -15.44 -7.86 12.69
CA GLY A 192 -16.21 -9.10 12.69
C GLY A 192 -17.04 -9.35 11.42
N SER A 193 -17.19 -8.37 10.53
CA SER A 193 -17.82 -8.60 9.22
C SER A 193 -16.85 -9.23 8.22
N VAL A 194 -17.37 -10.06 7.32
CA VAL A 194 -16.61 -10.63 6.20
C VAL A 194 -16.70 -9.70 4.99
N VAL A 195 -15.56 -9.39 4.38
CA VAL A 195 -15.45 -8.70 3.10
C VAL A 195 -15.72 -9.72 1.99
N PRO A 196 -16.88 -9.70 1.30
CA PRO A 196 -17.35 -10.88 0.55
C PRO A 196 -16.48 -11.29 -0.64
N ALA A 197 -15.81 -10.34 -1.30
CA ALA A 197 -14.89 -10.62 -2.40
C ALA A 197 -13.56 -11.25 -1.94
N LEU A 198 -13.19 -11.06 -0.66
CA LEU A 198 -11.87 -11.43 -0.14
C LEU A 198 -11.86 -12.70 0.72
N ASP A 199 -13.04 -13.21 1.09
CA ASP A 199 -13.28 -14.12 2.22
C ASP A 199 -12.62 -13.67 3.54
N TYR A 200 -12.35 -12.36 3.66
CA TYR A 200 -11.56 -11.81 4.75
C TYR A 200 -12.45 -11.31 5.88
N GLN A 201 -12.32 -11.86 7.09
CA GLN A 201 -13.02 -11.35 8.27
C GLN A 201 -12.24 -10.19 8.88
N MET A 202 -12.85 -9.01 8.97
CA MET A 202 -12.23 -7.82 9.55
C MET A 202 -11.87 -8.05 11.04
N PRO A 203 -10.58 -8.04 11.41
CA PRO A 203 -10.15 -8.35 12.76
C PRO A 203 -10.40 -7.18 13.71
N PRO A 204 -10.49 -7.42 15.03
CA PRO A 204 -10.39 -6.34 16.01
C PRO A 204 -8.99 -5.72 15.94
N GLN A 205 -8.92 -4.41 16.16
CA GLN A 205 -7.66 -3.72 16.46
C GLN A 205 -7.34 -3.96 17.94
N VAL A 206 -6.22 -4.60 18.26
CA VAL A 206 -5.76 -4.78 19.65
C VAL A 206 -4.43 -4.10 19.90
N ASP A 207 -4.21 -3.68 21.14
CA ASP A 207 -2.93 -3.10 21.54
C ASP A 207 -1.84 -4.18 21.52
N SER A 208 -0.99 -4.09 20.50
CA SER A 208 0.30 -4.76 20.37
C SER A 208 1.30 -4.23 21.41
N GLN A 209 2.31 -5.03 21.76
CA GLN A 209 3.41 -4.61 22.62
C GLN A 209 4.64 -4.13 21.84
N TYR A 210 4.56 -4.10 20.51
CA TYR A 210 5.68 -3.82 19.61
C TYR A 210 5.54 -2.47 18.93
N ASP A 211 6.65 -1.76 18.79
CA ASP A 211 6.68 -0.49 18.05
C ASP A 211 6.33 -0.73 16.57
N SER A 212 5.49 0.15 16.02
CA SER A 212 4.95 0.09 14.66
C SER A 212 5.27 1.35 13.85
N TYR A 213 5.61 1.17 12.59
CA TYR A 213 5.86 2.22 11.61
C TYR A 213 4.86 2.05 10.47
N ARG A 214 4.01 3.06 10.23
CA ARG A 214 2.93 3.02 9.22
C ARG A 214 3.25 4.02 8.12
N PHE A 215 3.50 3.54 6.92
CA PHE A 215 3.88 4.33 5.75
C PHE A 215 2.71 4.37 4.76
N VAL A 216 2.25 5.60 4.49
CA VAL A 216 1.03 5.85 3.72
C VAL A 216 1.34 6.89 2.65
N SER A 217 1.05 6.61 1.38
CA SER A 217 1.07 7.66 0.35
C SER A 217 -0.15 8.54 0.56
N ALA A 218 0.02 9.85 0.43
CA ALA A 218 -1.12 10.75 0.28
C ALA A 218 -1.99 10.27 -0.90
N TYR A 219 -3.30 10.18 -0.67
CA TYR A 219 -4.30 9.79 -1.66
C TYR A 219 -4.23 8.32 -2.15
N ASP A 220 -3.54 7.41 -1.47
CA ASP A 220 -3.63 5.97 -1.75
C ASP A 220 -5.07 5.45 -1.54
N SER A 221 -5.70 4.93 -2.59
CA SER A 221 -7.02 4.27 -2.49
C SER A 221 -7.12 3.11 -1.48
N ILE A 222 -6.01 2.50 -1.09
CA ILE A 222 -6.00 1.36 -0.18
C ILE A 222 -5.75 1.81 1.26
N ALA A 223 -4.72 2.62 1.50
CA ALA A 223 -4.33 3.02 2.87
C ALA A 223 -4.84 4.41 3.30
N ASP A 224 -5.21 5.27 2.36
CA ASP A 224 -5.52 6.69 2.58
C ASP A 224 -6.86 7.08 1.91
N TRP A 225 -7.91 6.31 2.23
CA TRP A 225 -9.22 6.47 1.60
C TRP A 225 -9.93 7.77 2.07
N PRO A 226 -10.63 8.51 1.19
CA PRO A 226 -11.39 9.69 1.59
C PRO A 226 -12.47 9.39 2.64
N ASP A 227 -12.42 10.11 3.78
CA ASP A 227 -13.41 9.96 4.86
C ASP A 227 -14.79 10.57 4.49
N ARG A 228 -14.82 11.53 3.56
CA ARG A 228 -16.04 12.08 2.95
C ARG A 228 -16.28 11.49 1.58
N GLN A 229 -16.85 10.29 1.58
CA GLN A 229 -17.14 9.50 0.38
C GLN A 229 -18.23 10.08 -0.54
N ASP A 230 -18.82 11.23 -0.20
CA ASP A 230 -19.67 12.03 -1.08
C ASP A 230 -18.88 13.04 -1.93
N ASN A 231 -17.59 13.27 -1.64
CA ASN A 231 -16.71 14.05 -2.50
C ASN A 231 -16.16 13.20 -3.66
N TRP A 232 -16.79 13.35 -4.82
CA TRP A 232 -16.43 12.64 -6.05
C TRP A 232 -15.04 12.98 -6.59
N MET A 233 -14.51 14.20 -6.35
CA MET A 233 -13.16 14.57 -6.79
C MET A 233 -12.09 13.80 -6.01
N SER A 234 -12.29 13.67 -4.69
CA SER A 234 -11.42 12.90 -3.81
C SER A 234 -11.45 11.42 -4.14
N LEU A 235 -12.64 10.86 -4.39
CA LEU A 235 -12.77 9.47 -4.85
C LEU A 235 -12.07 9.20 -6.18
N LEU A 236 -12.26 10.08 -7.17
CA LEU A 236 -11.62 9.93 -8.48
C LEU A 236 -10.09 10.04 -8.36
N ASN A 237 -9.59 10.98 -7.54
CA ASN A 237 -8.16 11.12 -7.27
C ASN A 237 -7.59 9.90 -6.55
N ALA A 238 -8.26 9.39 -5.51
CA ALA A 238 -7.83 8.20 -4.80
C ALA A 238 -7.77 6.97 -5.72
N VAL A 239 -8.77 6.77 -6.59
CA VAL A 239 -8.78 5.67 -7.57
C VAL A 239 -7.60 5.74 -8.54
N VAL A 240 -7.15 6.93 -8.95
CA VAL A 240 -5.90 7.05 -9.73
C VAL A 240 -4.67 6.81 -8.84
N GLY A 241 -4.72 7.23 -7.56
CA GLY A 241 -3.70 7.01 -6.53
C GLY A 241 -3.38 5.53 -6.27
N LEU A 242 -4.28 4.61 -6.61
CA LEU A 242 -4.01 3.17 -6.65
C LEU A 242 -2.85 2.81 -7.59
N ALA A 243 -2.90 3.33 -8.81
CA ALA A 243 -1.96 3.01 -9.87
C ALA A 243 -0.63 3.76 -9.71
N THR A 244 -0.62 4.84 -8.92
CA THR A 244 0.56 5.66 -8.68
C THR A 244 1.19 5.35 -7.34
N GLY A 245 0.54 5.69 -6.22
CA GLY A 245 1.19 5.71 -4.92
C GLY A 245 1.25 4.37 -4.16
N HIS A 246 0.24 3.52 -4.31
CA HIS A 246 0.02 2.37 -3.41
C HIS A 246 1.23 1.43 -3.25
N THR A 247 1.84 1.03 -4.38
CA THR A 247 3.05 0.21 -4.39
C THR A 247 4.32 1.06 -4.25
N ALA A 248 4.35 2.24 -4.86
CA ALA A 248 5.52 3.09 -4.91
C ALA A 248 5.99 3.58 -3.54
N VAL A 249 5.05 3.74 -2.59
CA VAL A 249 5.30 4.11 -1.19
C VAL A 249 6.37 3.24 -0.51
N ALA A 250 6.47 1.96 -0.88
CA ALA A 250 7.46 1.01 -0.35
C ALA A 250 8.91 1.28 -0.76
N PHE A 251 9.13 2.10 -1.79
CA PHE A 251 10.46 2.43 -2.33
C PHE A 251 10.84 3.90 -2.09
N THR A 252 10.05 4.60 -1.28
CA THR A 252 10.36 5.93 -0.77
C THR A 252 11.48 5.87 0.28
N ASN A 253 11.98 7.03 0.70
CA ASN A 253 13.01 7.14 1.74
C ASN A 253 12.69 8.28 2.74
N PRO A 254 13.36 8.33 3.90
CA PRO A 254 13.09 9.32 4.94
C PRO A 254 13.15 10.80 4.52
N SER A 255 13.94 11.17 3.50
CA SER A 255 14.07 12.56 3.07
C SER A 255 12.81 13.10 2.36
N MET A 256 11.93 12.21 1.89
CA MET A 256 10.67 12.53 1.21
C MET A 256 9.53 12.85 2.19
N VAL A 257 9.76 12.82 3.52
CA VAL A 257 8.69 13.07 4.50
C VAL A 257 8.93 14.36 5.29
N PRO A 258 8.10 15.40 5.07
CA PRO A 258 8.14 16.62 5.88
C PRO A 258 7.89 16.33 7.37
N PRO A 259 8.57 16.99 8.33
CA PRO A 259 8.43 16.68 9.76
C PRO A 259 7.00 16.72 10.30
N GLN A 260 6.15 17.63 9.81
CA GLN A 260 4.73 17.73 10.17
C GLN A 260 3.87 16.53 9.72
N ASN A 261 4.36 15.74 8.76
CA ASN A 261 3.73 14.51 8.31
C ASN A 261 4.16 13.28 9.13
N ILE A 262 4.92 13.47 10.21
CA ILE A 262 5.35 12.42 11.13
C ILE A 262 4.57 12.58 12.44
N ARG A 263 3.73 11.60 12.77
CA ARG A 263 2.91 11.61 13.99
C ARG A 263 3.09 10.31 14.76
N THR A 264 3.46 10.39 16.03
CA THR A 264 3.61 9.22 16.92
C THR A 264 2.52 9.20 17.99
N THR A 265 1.84 8.07 18.13
CA THR A 265 0.95 7.75 19.27
C THR A 265 1.57 6.67 20.15
N ILE A 266 1.09 6.54 21.39
CA ILE A 266 1.49 5.49 22.33
C ILE A 266 0.22 4.79 22.82
N ASN A 267 0.20 3.46 22.78
CA ASN A 267 -0.96 2.66 23.18
C ASN A 267 -0.94 2.28 24.68
N SER A 268 -1.95 1.54 25.15
CA SER A 268 -2.07 1.19 26.58
C SER A 268 -0.97 0.26 27.11
N ARG A 269 -0.19 -0.36 26.22
CA ARG A 269 0.96 -1.23 26.54
C ARG A 269 2.30 -0.51 26.43
N GLY A 270 2.30 0.79 26.10
CA GLY A 270 3.50 1.61 25.95
C GLY A 270 4.20 1.50 24.59
N ALA A 271 3.66 0.72 23.65
CA ALA A 271 4.19 0.62 22.30
C ALA A 271 3.84 1.86 21.48
N LYS A 272 4.78 2.31 20.65
CA LYS A 272 4.64 3.48 19.77
C LYS A 272 4.08 3.06 18.42
N THR A 273 3.18 3.85 17.86
CA THR A 273 2.86 3.82 16.42
C THR A 273 3.27 5.13 15.80
N THR A 274 4.26 5.12 14.91
CA THR A 274 4.68 6.30 14.13
C THR A 274 4.11 6.20 12.72
N SER A 275 3.21 7.13 12.39
CA SER A 275 2.64 7.26 11.05
C SER A 275 3.44 8.29 10.24
N TYR A 276 3.76 7.94 9.01
CA TYR A 276 4.39 8.80 8.00
C TYR A 276 3.40 8.94 6.84
N LEU A 277 2.89 10.16 6.61
CA LEU A 277 2.19 10.48 5.36
C LEU A 277 3.21 11.01 4.36
N ILE A 278 3.39 10.30 3.26
CA ILE A 278 4.42 10.62 2.26
C ILE A 278 3.73 11.42 1.14
N PRO A 279 4.11 12.69 0.88
CA PRO A 279 3.52 13.49 -0.19
C PRO A 279 3.88 12.96 -1.58
N GLU A 280 2.92 12.93 -2.51
CA GLU A 280 3.23 12.72 -3.92
C GLU A 280 3.78 14.03 -4.54
N GLN A 281 4.54 13.95 -5.63
CA GLN A 281 5.06 15.16 -6.30
C GLN A 281 3.92 16.04 -6.85
N HIS A 282 2.89 15.39 -7.41
CA HIS A 282 1.65 16.00 -7.89
C HIS A 282 0.47 15.18 -7.40
N LEU A 283 -0.75 15.69 -7.54
CA LEU A 283 -1.95 14.88 -7.37
C LEU A 283 -1.92 13.66 -8.31
N PRO A 284 -2.44 12.50 -7.88
CA PRO A 284 -2.71 11.37 -8.78
C PRO A 284 -3.48 11.75 -10.05
N LEU A 285 -4.44 12.70 -10.00
CA LEU A 285 -5.11 13.23 -11.19
C LEU A 285 -4.21 14.02 -12.16
N VAL A 286 -3.07 14.53 -11.70
CA VAL A 286 -2.14 15.38 -12.45
C VAL A 286 -0.95 14.57 -13.01
N LEU A 287 -0.52 13.50 -12.31
CA LEU A 287 0.48 12.55 -12.81
C LEU A 287 0.25 12.01 -14.25
N PRO A 288 -0.99 11.73 -14.72
CA PRO A 288 -1.26 11.43 -16.13
C PRO A 288 -0.68 12.43 -17.13
N PHE A 289 -0.79 13.72 -16.83
CA PHE A 289 -0.33 14.78 -17.70
C PHE A 289 1.20 14.89 -17.66
N LYS A 290 1.80 14.66 -16.49
CA LYS A 290 3.26 14.57 -16.34
C LYS A 290 3.85 13.47 -17.23
N TYR A 291 3.30 12.25 -17.16
CA TYR A 291 3.78 11.14 -17.98
C TYR A 291 3.45 11.32 -19.48
N ALA A 292 2.47 12.16 -19.82
CA ALA A 292 2.23 12.61 -21.20
C ALA A 292 3.14 13.77 -21.67
N GLY A 293 4.08 14.24 -20.84
CA GLY A 293 5.05 15.28 -21.18
C GLY A 293 4.57 16.73 -21.04
N VAL A 294 3.53 16.98 -20.25
CA VAL A 294 3.11 18.34 -19.87
C VAL A 294 4.15 18.96 -18.94
N ASP A 295 4.41 20.26 -19.09
CA ASP A 295 5.45 20.98 -18.35
C ASP A 295 5.10 21.21 -16.87
N GLU A 296 6.14 21.21 -16.05
CA GLU A 296 6.10 21.39 -14.58
C GLU A 296 5.31 22.63 -14.15
N ASP A 297 5.49 23.76 -14.84
CA ASP A 297 4.76 25.00 -14.58
C ASP A 297 3.25 24.86 -14.83
N THR A 298 2.84 24.00 -15.76
CA THR A 298 1.42 23.69 -16.03
C THR A 298 0.88 22.66 -15.03
N LEU A 299 1.65 21.64 -14.68
CA LEU A 299 1.28 20.65 -13.65
C LEU A 299 1.01 21.32 -12.30
N ASN A 300 1.91 22.20 -11.86
CA ASN A 300 1.78 22.97 -10.62
C ASN A 300 0.53 23.87 -10.59
N LYS A 301 0.09 24.38 -11.75
CA LYS A 301 -1.17 25.13 -11.87
C LYS A 301 -2.39 24.21 -11.80
N LEU A 302 -2.32 23.00 -12.35
CA LEU A 302 -3.38 22.01 -12.24
C LEU A 302 -3.54 21.54 -10.79
N ASP A 303 -2.46 21.24 -10.08
CA ASP A 303 -2.50 20.93 -8.65
C ASP A 303 -3.14 22.07 -7.85
N ALA A 304 -2.71 23.31 -8.05
CA ALA A 304 -3.26 24.47 -7.34
C ALA A 304 -4.78 24.68 -7.56
N VAL A 305 -5.31 24.24 -8.71
CA VAL A 305 -6.74 24.31 -9.03
C VAL A 305 -7.52 23.10 -8.48
N LEU A 306 -6.96 21.89 -8.60
CA LEU A 306 -7.65 20.65 -8.26
C LEU A 306 -7.53 20.29 -6.77
N LYS A 307 -6.39 20.56 -6.14
CA LYS A 307 -6.08 20.13 -4.77
C LYS A 307 -7.14 20.58 -3.75
N PRO A 308 -7.65 21.84 -3.74
CA PRO A 308 -8.71 22.23 -2.80
C PRO A 308 -10.00 21.40 -2.93
N SER A 309 -10.32 20.90 -4.13
CA SER A 309 -11.49 20.06 -4.36
C SER A 309 -11.25 18.60 -3.95
N VAL A 310 -10.03 18.09 -4.12
CA VAL A 310 -9.60 16.76 -3.66
C VAL A 310 -9.47 16.72 -2.13
N ASP A 311 -8.81 17.72 -1.53
CA ASP A 311 -8.59 17.84 -0.08
C ASP A 311 -9.88 17.91 0.72
N ALA A 312 -10.92 18.53 0.17
CA ALA A 312 -12.21 18.67 0.84
C ALA A 312 -12.85 17.32 1.19
N GLY A 313 -12.41 16.21 0.58
CA GLY A 313 -12.84 14.84 0.93
C GLY A 313 -12.14 14.21 2.14
N TYR A 314 -11.18 14.93 2.73
CA TYR A 314 -10.31 14.46 3.81
C TYR A 314 -10.40 15.41 5.01
N SER A 315 -11.05 14.99 6.09
CA SER A 315 -11.24 15.78 7.32
C SER A 315 -9.94 16.27 7.97
N ARG A 316 -8.82 15.57 7.75
CA ARG A 316 -7.48 16.02 8.18
C ARG A 316 -7.05 17.39 7.64
N ASN A 317 -7.70 17.87 6.57
CA ASN A 317 -7.41 19.14 5.91
C ASN A 317 -8.34 20.28 6.37
N ASP A 318 -9.28 20.03 7.29
CA ASP A 318 -10.21 21.04 7.82
C ASP A 318 -9.52 22.13 8.66
N ASP A 319 -8.41 21.79 9.32
CA ASP A 319 -7.59 22.70 10.12
C ASP A 319 -6.24 22.95 9.43
N PRO A 320 -6.06 24.10 8.75
CA PRO A 320 -4.80 24.44 8.08
C PRO A 320 -3.58 24.53 9.00
N LEU A 321 -3.75 24.59 10.33
CA LEU A 321 -2.64 24.58 11.29
C LEU A 321 -2.10 23.17 11.56
N THR A 322 -2.88 22.13 11.26
CA THR A 322 -2.50 20.73 11.48
C THR A 322 -2.56 19.87 10.21
N ALA A 323 -3.11 20.38 9.10
CA ALA A 323 -3.10 19.71 7.80
C ALA A 323 -1.68 19.31 7.37
N PRO A 324 -1.46 18.06 6.90
CA PRO A 324 -0.17 17.63 6.37
C PRO A 324 0.11 18.22 4.98
N ILE A 325 1.36 18.11 4.52
CA ILE A 325 1.68 18.33 3.11
C ILE A 325 1.39 17.05 2.33
N GLU A 326 0.47 17.09 1.36
CA GLU A 326 0.06 15.92 0.58
C GLU A 326 0.58 15.94 -0.85
N VAL A 327 0.88 17.15 -1.36
CA VAL A 327 1.51 17.39 -2.65
C VAL A 327 2.70 18.32 -2.41
N ASP A 328 3.89 17.91 -2.83
CA ASP A 328 5.11 18.73 -2.80
C ASP A 328 5.88 18.54 -4.11
N PRO A 329 5.80 19.50 -5.06
CA PRO A 329 6.46 19.37 -6.36
C PRO A 329 7.99 19.28 -6.32
N VAL A 330 8.61 19.57 -5.16
CA VAL A 330 10.06 19.63 -4.97
C VAL A 330 10.59 18.42 -4.18
N HIS A 331 9.90 17.98 -3.13
CA HIS A 331 10.33 16.90 -2.24
C HIS A 331 9.38 15.70 -2.20
N GLY A 332 8.16 15.86 -2.70
CA GLY A 332 7.20 14.77 -2.88
C GLY A 332 7.73 13.78 -3.90
N TYR A 333 7.44 12.50 -3.70
CA TYR A 333 8.06 11.47 -4.52
C TYR A 333 7.35 11.33 -5.88
N ASP A 334 8.12 10.98 -6.90
CA ASP A 334 7.61 10.53 -8.18
C ASP A 334 7.46 9.00 -8.15
N PRO A 335 6.23 8.45 -8.26
CA PRO A 335 5.97 7.02 -8.29
C PRO A 335 6.79 6.24 -9.32
N ALA A 336 6.98 6.78 -10.52
CA ALA A 336 7.77 6.14 -11.56
C ALA A 336 9.27 6.14 -11.20
N ALA A 337 9.77 7.24 -10.61
CA ALA A 337 11.18 7.37 -10.25
C ALA A 337 11.58 6.47 -9.07
N VAL A 338 10.74 6.33 -8.03
CA VAL A 338 11.06 5.49 -6.86
C VAL A 338 10.94 3.99 -7.15
N THR A 339 10.03 3.61 -8.05
CA THR A 339 9.90 2.21 -8.49
C THR A 339 10.96 1.82 -9.53
N ALA A 340 11.46 2.76 -10.34
CA ALA A 340 12.41 2.49 -11.43
C ALA A 340 13.62 1.60 -11.04
N PRO A 341 14.29 1.74 -9.88
CA PRO A 341 15.39 0.84 -9.53
C PRO A 341 14.96 -0.60 -9.24
N ALA A 342 13.75 -0.83 -8.71
CA ALA A 342 13.17 -2.18 -8.59
C ALA A 342 12.88 -2.73 -9.98
N THR A 343 12.24 -1.94 -10.84
CA THR A 343 11.94 -2.28 -12.22
C THR A 343 13.20 -2.59 -13.04
N GLN A 344 14.29 -1.84 -12.85
CA GLN A 344 15.55 -2.07 -13.55
C GLN A 344 16.22 -3.38 -13.10
N ALA A 345 16.28 -3.63 -11.78
CA ALA A 345 16.77 -4.91 -11.23
C ALA A 345 15.92 -6.11 -11.67
N ALA A 346 14.62 -5.88 -11.87
CA ALA A 346 13.64 -6.88 -12.30
C ALA A 346 13.69 -7.23 -13.79
N PHE A 347 13.82 -6.23 -14.68
CA PHE A 347 13.46 -6.38 -16.10
C PHE A 347 14.56 -5.98 -17.11
N GLY A 348 15.62 -5.27 -16.71
CA GLY A 348 16.63 -4.76 -17.66
C GLY A 348 16.15 -3.63 -18.61
N GLY A 349 14.89 -3.20 -18.52
CA GLY A 349 14.31 -1.99 -19.14
C GLY A 349 13.59 -2.17 -20.50
N GLY A 350 12.27 -1.89 -20.59
CA GLY A 350 11.53 -1.85 -21.87
C GLY A 350 10.18 -1.09 -22.10
N THR A 351 9.32 -0.71 -21.12
CA THR A 351 7.90 -0.28 -21.44
C THR A 351 7.30 0.96 -20.74
N ASP A 352 6.85 1.95 -21.53
CA ASP A 352 6.32 3.27 -21.14
C ASP A 352 5.25 3.33 -19.99
N PRO A 353 5.37 4.25 -19.00
CA PRO A 353 4.39 4.46 -17.92
C PRO A 353 2.99 4.93 -18.34
N LEU A 354 2.85 5.76 -19.39
CA LEU A 354 1.55 6.30 -19.80
C LEU A 354 0.58 5.18 -20.21
N SER A 355 1.12 4.12 -20.82
CA SER A 355 0.37 2.94 -21.22
C SER A 355 -0.27 2.15 -20.05
N GLN A 356 0.37 2.13 -18.88
CA GLN A 356 -0.15 1.43 -17.69
C GLN A 356 -1.31 2.19 -17.05
N LEU A 357 -1.14 3.51 -16.93
CA LEU A 357 -2.16 4.42 -16.43
C LEU A 357 -3.40 4.43 -17.33
N LEU A 358 -3.20 4.42 -18.66
CA LEU A 358 -4.28 4.26 -19.62
C LEU A 358 -4.99 2.91 -19.45
N ALA A 359 -4.28 1.80 -19.20
CA ALA A 359 -4.91 0.51 -18.92
C ALA A 359 -5.79 0.55 -17.66
N GLY A 360 -5.30 1.14 -16.56
CA GLY A 360 -6.09 1.34 -15.33
C GLY A 360 -7.32 2.22 -15.55
N ALA A 361 -7.16 3.36 -16.21
CA ALA A 361 -8.27 4.27 -16.52
C ALA A 361 -9.30 3.64 -17.47
N GLN A 362 -8.86 2.92 -18.50
CA GLN A 362 -9.72 2.20 -19.44
C GLN A 362 -10.52 1.09 -18.73
N TYR A 363 -9.92 0.39 -17.76
CA TYR A 363 -10.61 -0.60 -16.94
C TYR A 363 -11.75 0.03 -16.12
N VAL A 364 -11.48 1.15 -15.44
CA VAL A 364 -12.49 1.90 -14.66
C VAL A 364 -13.60 2.45 -15.55
N LEU A 365 -13.28 2.97 -16.73
CA LEU A 365 -14.27 3.49 -17.69
C LEU A 365 -15.16 2.38 -18.28
N ASN A 366 -14.61 1.18 -18.52
CA ASN A 366 -15.35 0.06 -19.08
C ASN A 366 -16.21 -0.69 -18.04
N HIS A 367 -15.91 -0.57 -16.74
CA HIS A 367 -16.58 -1.30 -15.65
C HIS A 367 -17.18 -0.40 -14.55
N GLY A 368 -17.23 0.92 -14.79
CA GLY A 368 -17.94 1.86 -13.92
C GLY A 368 -19.44 1.54 -13.81
N PRO A 369 -20.12 2.00 -12.74
CA PRO A 369 -21.51 1.67 -12.51
C PRO A 369 -22.41 2.18 -13.64
N SER A 370 -22.93 1.25 -14.44
CA SER A 370 -23.96 1.55 -15.44
C SER A 370 -25.21 2.07 -14.74
N ALA A 371 -25.66 3.26 -15.13
CA ALA A 371 -26.77 3.95 -14.48
C ALA A 371 -28.13 3.30 -14.78
N HIS A 372 -28.61 2.47 -13.86
CA HIS A 372 -29.99 1.95 -13.79
C HIS A 372 -30.50 1.97 -12.34
#